data_AF-A0A538H5X0-F1
#
_entry.id   AF-A0A538H5X0-F1
#
_cell.length_a   1.000
_cell.length_b   1.000
_cell.length_c   1.000
_cell.angle_alpha   90.00
_cell.angle_beta   90.00
_cell.angle_gamma   90.00
#
_symmetry.space_group_name_H-M   'P 1'
#
loop_
_entity.id
_entity.type
_entity.pdbx_description
1 polymer ?
#
loop_
_entity_poly.entity_id
_entity_poly.type
_entity_poly.pdbx_seq_one_letter_code
_entity_poly.pdbx_strand_id
1 'polypeptide(L)' 'MLIGDSVTYDGRTYCVVGFTPTSVRPAQVQLSEPATGATVWVDLQRLHEQDAPERAALRLVERDRGSSED' A
#
# COMPACT_ATOMS: atom_id res chain seq x y z
N MET A 1 -2.26 6.20 3.09
CA MET A 1 -1.82 4.84 3.42
C MET A 1 -2.97 4.10 4.09
N LEU A 2 -3.42 3.02 3.48
CA LEU A 2 -4.52 2.15 3.88
C LEU A 2 -4.07 0.69 3.70
N ILE A 3 -4.81 -0.26 4.29
CA ILE A 3 -4.60 -1.69 4.01
C ILE A 3 -4.85 -1.95 2.52
N GLY A 4 -3.92 -2.67 1.89
CA GLY A 4 -3.91 -2.93 0.45
C GLY A 4 -3.07 -1.93 -0.35
N ASP A 5 -2.69 -0.78 0.23
CA ASP A 5 -1.78 0.15 -0.45
C ASP A 5 -0.40 -0.51 -0.64
N SER A 6 0.24 -0.21 -1.76
CA SER A 6 1.65 -0.54 -2.00
C SER A 6 2.54 0.60 -1.52
N VAL A 7 3.61 0.26 -0.81
CA VAL A 7 4.59 1.23 -0.28
C VAL A 7 6.01 0.78 -0.60
N THR A 8 6.92 1.74 -0.79
CA THR A 8 8.35 1.45 -0.95
C THR A 8 9.03 1.55 0.40
N TYR A 9 9.72 0.50 0.82
CA TYR A 9 10.50 0.47 2.05
C TYR A 9 11.83 -0.25 1.77
N ASP A 10 12.95 0.37 2.15
CA ASP A 10 14.30 -0.19 1.92
C ASP A 10 14.55 -0.60 0.44
N GLY A 11 14.04 0.19 -0.50
CA GLY A 11 14.16 -0.05 -1.94
C GLY A 11 13.31 -1.21 -2.49
N ARG A 12 12.41 -1.78 -1.68
CA ARG A 12 11.49 -2.85 -2.09
C ARG A 12 10.04 -2.43 -1.94
N THR A 13 9.17 -2.97 -2.78
CA THR A 13 7.72 -2.74 -2.71
C THR A 13 7.07 -3.76 -1.78
N TYR A 14 6.29 -3.26 -0.82
CA TYR A 14 5.50 -4.06 0.10
C TYR A 14 4.03 -3.68 0.01
N CYS A 15 3.14 -4.60 0.41
CA CYS A 15 1.73 -4.30 0.63
C CYS A 15 1.46 -4.03 2.10
N VAL A 16 0.69 -2.99 2.40
CA VAL A 16 0.20 -2.72 3.75
C VAL A 16 -0.87 -3.75 4.11
N VAL A 17 -0.67 -4.47 5.20
CA VAL A 17 -1.59 -5.53 5.65
C VAL A 17 -2.17 -5.31 7.05
N GLY A 18 -1.65 -4.34 7.81
CA GLY A 18 -2.15 -4.06 9.16
C GLY A 18 -1.57 -2.79 9.77
N PHE A 19 -2.18 -2.35 10.86
CA PHE A 19 -1.72 -1.21 11.65
C PHE A 19 -1.84 -1.56 13.14
N THR A 20 -0.94 -1.01 13.95
CA THR A 20 -1.13 -1.02 15.41
C THR A 20 -2.38 -0.21 15.78
N PRO A 21 -3.09 -0.56 16.86
CA PRO A 21 -4.20 0.25 17.37
C PRO A 21 -3.80 1.71 17.62
N THR A 22 -4.76 2.63 17.51
CA THR A 22 -4.53 4.09 17.63
C THR A 22 -4.06 4.54 19.01
N SER A 23 -4.18 3.70 20.04
CA SER A 23 -3.69 3.93 21.40
C SER A 23 -2.21 3.57 21.61
N VAL A 24 -1.60 2.80 20.69
CA VAL A 24 -0.21 2.34 20.81
C VAL A 24 0.75 3.37 20.22
N ARG A 25 1.86 3.64 20.94
CA ARG A 25 2.96 4.50 20.48
C ARG A 25 4.30 3.78 20.68
N PRO A 26 5.20 3.76 19.68
CA PRO A 26 5.04 4.34 18.34
C PRO A 26 3.96 3.60 17.53
N ALA A 27 3.31 4.32 16.62
CA ALA A 27 2.38 3.69 15.67
C ALA A 27 3.19 2.93 14.62
N GLN A 28 2.82 1.68 14.37
CA GLN A 28 3.50 0.82 13.41
C GLN A 28 2.51 0.32 12.36
N VAL A 29 3.05 0.01 11.20
CA VAL A 29 2.35 -0.62 10.10
C VAL A 29 2.96 -2.00 9.84
N GLN A 30 2.11 -2.97 9.53
CA GLN A 30 2.54 -4.27 9.08
C GLN A 30 2.60 -4.27 7.56
N LEU A 31 3.76 -4.63 7.03
CA LEU A 31 4.04 -4.75 5.61
C LEU A 31 4.20 -6.22 5.25
N SER A 32 3.75 -6.60 4.05
CA SER A 32 3.90 -7.94 3.48
C SER A 32 4.71 -7.86 2.19
N GLU A 33 5.75 -8.68 2.05
CA GLU A 33 6.54 -8.79 0.83
C GLU A 33 5.77 -9.67 -0.18
N PRO A 34 5.36 -9.16 -1.35
CA PRO A 34 4.48 -9.89 -2.27
C PRO A 34 5.11 -11.19 -2.80
N ALA A 35 6.43 -11.24 -2.92
CA ALA A 35 7.14 -12.38 -3.47
C ALA A 35 7.21 -13.58 -2.49
N THR A 36 7.25 -13.32 -1.19
CA THR A 36 7.50 -14.35 -0.16
C THR A 36 6.33 -14.50 0.81
N GLY A 37 5.45 -13.51 0.91
CA GLY A 37 4.42 -13.41 1.94
C GLY A 37 4.98 -13.11 3.33
N ALA A 38 6.30 -12.88 3.46
CA ALA A 38 6.91 -12.53 4.74
C ALA A 38 6.38 -11.17 5.21
N THR A 39 6.15 -11.05 6.51
CA THR A 39 5.64 -9.80 7.10
C THR A 39 6.64 -9.16 8.05
N VAL A 40 6.64 -7.83 8.08
CA VAL A 40 7.49 -7.02 8.95
C VAL A 40 6.67 -5.85 9.52
N TRP A 41 6.95 -5.50 10.77
CA TRP A 41 6.40 -4.30 11.40
C TRP A 41 7.39 -3.15 11.26
N VAL A 42 6.91 -2.01 10.78
CA VAL A 42 7.71 -0.81 10.54
C VAL A 42 7.05 0.38 11.22
N ASP A 43 7.84 1.21 11.89
CA ASP A 43 7.35 2.45 12.49
C ASP A 43 6.80 3.38 11.39
N LEU A 44 5.56 3.84 11.56
CA LEU A 44 4.87 4.65 10.56
C LEU A 44 5.63 5.93 10.20
N GLN A 45 6.37 6.49 11.16
CA GLN A 45 7.19 7.67 10.94
C GLN A 45 8.30 7.45 9.88
N ARG A 46 8.83 6.23 9.77
CA ARG A 46 9.87 5.89 8.78
C ARG A 46 9.36 5.82 7.35
N LEU A 47 8.04 5.67 7.15
CA LEU A 47 7.43 5.65 5.83
C LEU A 47 6.98 7.03 5.36
N HIS A 48 6.84 7.99 6.27
CA HIS A 48 6.31 9.33 5.98
C HIS A 48 7.34 10.28 5.36
N GLU A 49 8.64 9.96 5.36
CA GLU A 49 9.69 10.88 4.90
C GLU A 49 10.00 10.81 3.39
N GLN A 50 9.56 9.77 2.66
CA GLN A 50 9.90 9.62 1.23
C GLN A 50 8.72 9.33 0.27
N ASP A 51 7.55 8.96 0.78
CA ASP A 51 6.39 8.57 -0.05
C ASP A 51 5.21 9.53 0.15
N ALA A 52 5.41 10.80 -0.21
CA ALA A 52 4.31 11.61 -0.71
C ALA A 52 4.24 11.43 -2.23
N PRO A 53 3.55 10.40 -2.75
CA PRO A 53 3.20 10.42 -4.16
C PRO A 53 2.24 11.59 -4.36
N GLU A 54 2.71 12.63 -5.04
CA GLU A 54 1.85 13.41 -5.92
C GLU A 54 0.91 12.43 -6.62
N ARG A 55 -0.40 12.63 -6.42
CA ARG A 55 -1.47 11.74 -6.83
C ARG A 55 -1.23 11.19 -8.24
N ALA A 56 -0.66 9.99 -8.34
CA ALA A 56 -0.71 9.22 -9.57
C ALA A 56 -2.17 8.82 -9.74
N ALA A 57 -2.84 9.51 -10.66
CA ALA A 57 -4.22 9.30 -11.02
C ALA A 57 -4.49 7.80 -11.19
N LEU A 58 -5.39 7.27 -10.36
CA LEU A 58 -6.09 6.03 -10.64
C LEU A 58 -6.77 6.18 -12.01
N ARG A 59 -6.10 5.74 -13.08
CA ARG A 59 -6.79 5.42 -14.33
C ARG A 59 -7.59 4.16 -14.03
N LEU A 60 -8.84 4.38 -13.60
CA LEU A 60 -9.89 3.39 -13.72
C LEU A 60 -9.88 2.94 -15.18
N VAL A 61 -9.52 1.68 -15.43
CA VAL A 61 -9.66 1.07 -16.73
C VAL A 61 -11.18 0.89 -16.92
N GLU A 62 -11.80 1.80 -17.65
CA GLU A 62 -13.13 1.55 -18.21
C GLU A 62 -12.97 0.31 -19.12
N ARG A 63 -13.46 -0.84 -18.63
CA ARG A 63 -13.76 -1.97 -19.50
C ARG A 63 -14.95 -1.50 -20.35
N ASP A 64 -14.66 -0.90 -21.49
CA ASP A 64 -15.61 -0.83 -22.59
C ASP A 64 -15.86 -2.27 -23.06
N ARG A 65 -16.92 -2.85 -22.49
CA ARG A 65 -17.49 -4.11 -22.91
C ARG A 65 -18.23 -3.81 -24.19
N GLY A 66 -17.56 -4.04 -25.32
CA GLY A 66 -18.17 -3.99 -26.64
C GLY A 66 -19.44 -4.84 -26.65
N SER A 67 -20.58 -4.17 -26.63
CA SER A 67 -21.86 -4.73 -27.02
C SER A 67 -21.85 -4.85 -28.54
N SER A 68 -21.55 -6.05 -29.02
CA SER A 68 -21.86 -6.45 -30.39
C SER A 68 -23.01 -7.43 -30.31
N GLU A 69 -24.25 -6.92 -30.36
CA GLU A 69 -25.45 -7.72 -30.55
C GLU A 69 -26.34 -6.99 -31.58
N ASP A 70 -26.55 -7.71 -32.70
CA ASP A 70 -27.46 -7.55 -33.86
C ASP A 70 -27.33 -6.34 -34.80
#